data_AF-A0A496KXN2-F1
#
_entry.id   AF-A0A496KXN2-F1
#
_cell.length_a   1.000
_cell.length_b   1.000
_cell.length_c   1.000
_cell.angle_alpha   90.00
_cell.angle_beta   90.00
_cell.angle_gamma   90.00
#
_symmetry.space_group_name_H-M   'P 1'
#
loop_
_entity.id
_entity.type
_entity.pdbx_description
1 polymer ?
#
loop_
_entity_poly.entity_id
_entity_poly.type
_entity_poly.pdbx_seq_one_letter_code
_entity_poly.pdbx_strand_id
1 'polypeptide(L)'
;MKKVFLFTLLALMATLWNVSRAQTATKYDLFVGGVQVTSDNASAITGEGITGSISYDAASKTLTVKNAKIELQNKKSGIENTGIENLTINLVGDNTFNTKEPGIAVTQNTTISGKGKISVKSENAAIYIFENKNKVLTISGGCTVVAVGKWGISGINGSSGEVLVVNNAIVKATGSLGSIDDLSELRLEGTAKITKPQGAAFDKNKHTIMLNGKEVTSEVVIEYALEVYKLQIATVKVTSENAANIT
;
A
#
# COMPACT_ATOMS: atom_id res chain seq x y z
N MET A 1 70.10 -19.21 -32.82
CA MET A 1 68.95 -18.30 -32.98
C MET A 1 67.73 -19.09 -33.46
N LYS A 2 66.94 -19.69 -32.55
CA LYS A 2 65.70 -20.46 -32.88
C LYS A 2 64.95 -20.93 -31.62
N LYS A 3 64.87 -20.13 -30.55
CA LYS A 3 64.17 -20.53 -29.30
C LYS A 3 63.54 -19.37 -28.48
N VAL A 4 63.10 -18.27 -29.11
CA VAL A 4 62.52 -17.12 -28.36
C VAL A 4 61.17 -16.64 -28.92
N PHE A 5 60.56 -17.36 -29.87
CA PHE A 5 59.34 -16.90 -30.55
C PHE A 5 58.10 -17.78 -30.33
N LEU A 6 57.98 -18.41 -29.16
CA LEU A 6 56.80 -19.23 -28.85
C LEU A 6 56.39 -19.20 -27.37
N PHE A 7 56.55 -18.04 -26.71
CA PHE A 7 56.02 -17.84 -25.35
C PHE A 7 55.30 -16.51 -25.15
N THR A 8 55.10 -15.72 -26.21
CA THR A 8 54.34 -14.45 -26.14
C THR A 8 52.91 -14.55 -26.69
N LEU A 9 52.45 -15.74 -27.09
CA LEU A 9 51.08 -15.94 -27.60
C LEU A 9 50.13 -16.67 -26.63
N LEU A 10 50.60 -17.13 -25.46
CA LEU A 10 49.75 -17.75 -24.44
C LEU A 10 49.35 -16.81 -23.29
N ALA A 11 49.95 -15.63 -23.19
CA ALA A 11 49.64 -14.67 -22.13
C ALA A 11 48.48 -13.71 -22.48
N LEU A 12 48.03 -13.66 -23.73
CA LEU A 12 46.94 -12.77 -24.15
C LEU A 12 45.53 -13.39 -24.05
N MET A 13 45.40 -14.69 -23.75
CA MET A 13 44.09 -15.36 -23.63
C MET A 13 43.62 -15.55 -22.17
N ALA A 14 44.40 -15.11 -21.18
CA ALA A 14 44.03 -15.23 -19.76
C ALA A 14 43.29 -14.00 -19.20
N THR A 15 43.04 -12.96 -19.99
CA THR A 15 42.33 -11.74 -19.55
C THR A 15 40.82 -11.77 -19.81
N LEU A 16 40.31 -12.81 -20.47
CA LEU A 16 38.88 -12.96 -20.82
C LEU A 16 38.19 -14.07 -20.01
N TRP A 17 38.39 -14.08 -18.68
CA TRP A 17 37.53 -14.84 -17.78
C TRP A 17 37.05 -14.04 -16.57
N ASN A 18 36.89 -12.73 -16.75
CA ASN A 18 35.78 -12.05 -16.10
C ASN A 18 34.63 -12.01 -17.10
N VAL A 19 34.03 -13.18 -17.37
CA VAL A 19 32.65 -13.17 -17.87
C VAL A 19 31.87 -12.55 -16.72
N SER A 20 31.62 -11.25 -16.82
CA SER A 20 30.60 -10.56 -16.04
C SER A 20 29.34 -11.38 -16.25
N ARG A 21 29.06 -12.28 -15.31
CA ARG A 21 27.74 -12.88 -15.21
C ARG A 21 26.84 -11.68 -15.02
N ALA A 22 26.06 -11.33 -16.05
CA ALA A 22 24.97 -10.40 -15.89
C ALA A 22 24.10 -11.02 -14.81
N GLN A 23 24.25 -10.55 -13.57
CA GLN A 23 23.47 -11.04 -12.46
C GLN A 23 22.05 -10.65 -12.80
N THR A 24 21.22 -11.63 -13.12
CA THR A 24 19.84 -11.38 -13.50
C THR A 24 19.17 -10.68 -12.32
N ALA A 25 18.59 -9.52 -12.58
CA ALA A 25 17.88 -8.76 -11.57
C ALA A 25 16.85 -9.66 -10.89
N THR A 26 16.82 -9.64 -9.55
CA THR A 26 15.77 -10.35 -8.81
C THR A 26 14.45 -9.67 -9.13
N LYS A 27 13.47 -10.43 -9.58
CA LYS A 27 12.11 -9.94 -9.81
C LYS A 27 11.29 -10.14 -8.54
N TYR A 28 10.57 -9.12 -8.14
CA TYR A 28 9.62 -9.19 -7.04
C TYR A 28 8.21 -9.28 -7.61
N ASP A 29 7.35 -10.04 -6.93
CA ASP A 29 5.92 -10.18 -7.24
C ASP A 29 5.15 -8.95 -6.71
N LEU A 30 5.61 -7.78 -7.15
CA LEU A 30 5.15 -6.45 -6.78
C LEU A 30 5.24 -5.56 -8.02
N PHE A 31 4.17 -4.83 -8.31
CA PHE A 31 4.09 -3.90 -9.43
C PHE A 31 3.63 -2.53 -8.96
N VAL A 32 4.19 -1.48 -9.57
CA VAL A 32 3.78 -0.09 -9.34
C VAL A 32 3.54 0.56 -10.70
N GLY A 33 2.33 1.05 -10.96
CA GLY A 33 1.94 1.54 -12.29
C GLY A 33 2.11 0.50 -13.41
N GLY A 34 2.03 -0.78 -13.04
CA GLY A 34 2.36 -1.93 -13.89
C GLY A 34 3.81 -2.01 -14.37
N VAL A 35 4.75 -1.39 -13.66
CA VAL A 35 6.19 -1.68 -13.74
C VAL A 35 6.51 -2.72 -12.67
N GLN A 36 7.09 -3.85 -13.08
CA GLN A 36 7.53 -4.87 -12.13
C GLN A 36 8.72 -4.34 -11.31
N VAL A 37 8.66 -4.48 -9.99
CA VAL A 37 9.77 -4.13 -9.12
C VAL A 37 10.86 -5.20 -9.25
N THR A 38 12.10 -4.76 -9.41
CA THR A 38 13.28 -5.61 -9.49
C THR A 38 14.38 -5.06 -8.60
N SER A 39 15.41 -5.86 -8.30
CA SER A 39 16.59 -5.38 -7.56
C SER A 39 17.24 -4.14 -8.18
N ASP A 40 17.09 -3.95 -9.49
CA ASP A 40 17.71 -2.85 -10.23
C ASP A 40 16.95 -1.53 -10.09
N ASN A 41 15.62 -1.59 -9.96
CA ASN A 41 14.76 -0.40 -9.84
C ASN A 41 14.20 -0.19 -8.42
N ALA A 42 14.41 -1.12 -7.49
CA ALA A 42 13.81 -1.07 -6.16
C ALA A 42 14.15 0.21 -5.39
N SER A 43 15.34 0.80 -5.58
CA SER A 43 15.70 2.07 -4.92
C SER A 43 14.99 3.30 -5.49
N ALA A 44 14.48 3.23 -6.72
CA ALA A 44 13.78 4.30 -7.41
C ALA A 44 12.86 3.73 -8.51
N ILE A 45 11.63 3.43 -8.15
CA ILE A 45 10.64 2.86 -9.07
C ILE A 45 10.02 4.00 -9.88
N THR A 46 10.24 3.98 -11.19
CA THR A 46 9.73 4.98 -12.13
C THR A 46 8.93 4.32 -13.25
N GLY A 47 8.01 5.06 -13.84
CA GLY A 47 7.18 4.60 -14.95
C GLY A 47 6.30 5.72 -15.49
N GLU A 48 5.60 5.45 -16.58
CA GLU A 48 4.64 6.40 -17.14
C GLU A 48 3.57 6.77 -16.08
N GLY A 49 3.33 8.07 -15.90
CA GLY A 49 2.37 8.58 -14.93
C GLY A 49 2.86 8.58 -13.48
N ILE A 50 4.07 8.11 -13.18
CA ILE A 50 4.65 8.13 -11.83
C ILE A 50 5.51 9.39 -11.64
N THR A 51 5.24 10.17 -10.60
CA THR A 51 6.11 11.26 -10.11
C THR A 51 6.32 11.17 -8.61
N GLY A 52 7.29 11.91 -8.08
CA GLY A 52 7.72 11.81 -6.68
C GLY A 52 8.66 10.63 -6.45
N SER A 53 8.67 10.08 -5.24
CA SER A 53 9.61 9.01 -4.85
C SER A 53 8.87 7.76 -4.38
N ILE A 54 9.15 6.64 -5.05
CA ILE A 54 8.68 5.32 -4.67
C ILE A 54 9.88 4.38 -4.64
N SER A 55 10.08 3.68 -3.54
CA SER A 55 11.18 2.73 -3.36
C SER A 55 10.74 1.51 -2.58
N TYR A 56 11.32 0.35 -2.86
CA TYR A 56 11.07 -0.91 -2.19
C TYR A 56 12.35 -1.43 -1.51
N ASP A 57 12.25 -1.74 -0.23
CA ASP A 57 13.27 -2.47 0.51
C ASP A 57 12.83 -3.94 0.65
N ALA A 58 13.59 -4.85 0.05
CA ALA A 58 13.25 -6.27 0.06
C ALA A 58 13.53 -6.96 1.40
N ALA A 59 14.44 -6.44 2.22
CA ALA A 59 14.80 -7.02 3.51
C ALA A 59 13.71 -6.75 4.55
N SER A 60 13.19 -5.52 4.59
CA SER A 60 12.06 -5.14 5.45
C SER A 60 10.69 -5.30 4.78
N LYS A 61 10.65 -5.72 3.51
CA LYS A 61 9.43 -5.81 2.69
C LYS A 61 8.61 -4.52 2.73
N THR A 62 9.28 -3.39 2.58
CA THR A 62 8.67 -2.07 2.74
C THR A 62 8.71 -1.30 1.42
N LEU A 63 7.54 -1.02 0.86
CA LEU A 63 7.35 -0.07 -0.23
C LEU A 63 7.11 1.33 0.38
N THR A 64 8.09 2.22 0.29
CA THR A 64 7.93 3.62 0.70
C THR A 64 7.36 4.43 -0.45
N VAL A 65 6.26 5.13 -0.18
CA VAL A 65 5.58 6.02 -1.12
C VAL A 65 5.66 7.43 -0.55
N LYS A 66 6.49 8.29 -1.16
CA LYS A 66 6.86 9.60 -0.61
C LYS A 66 6.58 10.71 -1.61
N ASN A 67 5.63 11.58 -1.24
CA ASN A 67 5.18 12.71 -2.08
C ASN A 67 4.94 12.28 -3.53
N ALA A 68 4.39 11.08 -3.72
CA ALA A 68 4.31 10.42 -5.01
C ALA A 68 2.93 10.60 -5.63
N LYS A 69 2.92 10.71 -6.96
CA LYS A 69 1.71 10.75 -7.76
C LYS A 69 1.72 9.61 -8.78
N ILE A 70 0.59 8.95 -8.95
CA ILE A 70 0.37 7.95 -10.00
C ILE A 70 -0.86 8.37 -10.81
N GLU A 71 -0.70 8.57 -12.11
CA GLU A 71 -1.75 8.98 -13.05
C GLU A 71 -1.82 7.97 -14.20
N LEU A 72 -2.76 7.02 -14.13
CA LEU A 72 -2.88 5.93 -15.11
C LEU A 72 -4.17 6.05 -15.92
N GLN A 73 -4.03 6.11 -17.23
CA GLN A 73 -5.15 6.10 -18.17
C GLN A 73 -5.42 4.71 -18.78
N ASN A 74 -4.60 3.72 -18.40
CA ASN A 74 -4.63 2.34 -18.85
C ASN A 74 -5.33 1.42 -17.81
N LYS A 75 -5.40 0.12 -18.10
CA LYS A 75 -6.02 -0.89 -17.22
C LYS A 75 -5.04 -1.50 -16.21
N LYS A 76 -4.17 -0.68 -15.62
CA LYS A 76 -3.21 -1.12 -14.60
C LYS A 76 -3.58 -0.55 -13.24
N SER A 77 -3.28 -1.33 -12.20
CA SER A 77 -3.38 -0.90 -10.81
C SER A 77 -2.26 0.08 -10.47
N GLY A 78 -2.49 0.93 -9.46
CA GLY A 78 -1.46 1.83 -8.93
C GLY A 78 -0.36 1.04 -8.22
N ILE A 79 -0.77 0.17 -7.29
CA ILE A 79 0.08 -0.85 -6.67
C ILE A 79 -0.61 -2.20 -6.80
N GLU A 80 0.14 -3.23 -7.14
CA GLU A 80 -0.33 -4.62 -7.17
C GLU A 80 0.68 -5.52 -6.48
N ASN A 81 0.31 -6.05 -5.31
CA ASN A 81 1.13 -6.99 -4.56
C ASN A 81 0.66 -8.40 -4.87
N THR A 82 1.33 -9.13 -5.76
CA THR A 82 0.95 -10.49 -6.21
C THR A 82 1.61 -11.60 -5.39
N GLY A 83 2.67 -11.31 -4.63
CA GLY A 83 3.42 -12.36 -3.92
C GLY A 83 4.28 -11.93 -2.73
N ILE A 84 4.26 -10.65 -2.32
CA ILE A 84 5.00 -10.20 -1.14
C ILE A 84 4.14 -10.38 0.12
N GLU A 85 4.40 -11.48 0.84
CA GLU A 85 3.77 -11.76 2.12
C GLU A 85 4.15 -10.71 3.18
N ASN A 86 3.13 -10.12 3.82
CA ASN A 86 3.25 -9.08 4.84
C ASN A 86 3.95 -7.81 4.34
N LEU A 87 3.64 -7.37 3.11
CA LEU A 87 4.14 -6.11 2.55
C LEU A 87 3.72 -4.93 3.44
N THR A 88 4.64 -4.00 3.70
CA THR A 88 4.31 -2.70 4.29
C THR A 88 4.38 -1.62 3.21
N ILE A 89 3.30 -0.88 3.01
CA ILE A 89 3.26 0.36 2.23
C ILE A 89 3.41 1.53 3.22
N ASN A 90 4.60 2.10 3.30
CA ASN A 90 4.92 3.21 4.19
C ASN A 90 4.68 4.55 3.50
N LEU A 91 3.69 5.30 3.99
CA LEU A 91 3.32 6.60 3.44
C LEU A 91 4.13 7.73 4.10
N VAL A 92 4.74 8.56 3.26
CA VAL A 92 5.45 9.77 3.69
C VAL A 92 4.93 10.97 2.91
N GLY A 93 4.57 12.04 3.62
CA GLY A 93 3.98 13.24 3.01
C GLY A 93 2.65 12.97 2.33
N ASP A 94 2.34 13.69 1.25
CA ASP A 94 1.06 13.62 0.54
C ASP A 94 1.17 12.88 -0.79
N ASN A 95 0.45 11.77 -0.92
CA ASN A 95 0.50 10.89 -2.09
C ASN A 95 -0.87 10.88 -2.79
N THR A 96 -0.89 10.79 -4.12
CA THR A 96 -2.13 10.81 -4.90
C THR A 96 -2.11 9.83 -6.07
N PHE A 97 -3.03 8.86 -6.08
CA PHE A 97 -3.19 7.91 -7.16
C PHE A 97 -4.53 8.15 -7.87
N ASN A 98 -4.50 8.20 -9.19
CA ASN A 98 -5.66 8.26 -10.07
C ASN A 98 -5.55 7.13 -11.09
N THR A 99 -6.46 6.16 -11.04
CA THR A 99 -6.40 4.92 -11.83
C THR A 99 -7.75 4.56 -12.42
N LYS A 100 -7.77 3.65 -13.41
CA LYS A 100 -9.03 3.06 -13.92
C LYS A 100 -9.37 1.73 -13.27
N GLU A 101 -8.34 0.94 -12.98
CA GLU A 101 -8.42 -0.31 -12.22
C GLU A 101 -8.05 -0.06 -10.76
N PRO A 102 -8.13 -1.06 -9.85
CA PRO A 102 -7.86 -0.85 -8.44
C PRO A 102 -6.62 -0.02 -8.16
N GLY A 103 -6.76 1.06 -7.40
CA GLY A 103 -5.62 1.92 -7.09
C GLY A 103 -4.59 1.18 -6.25
N ILE A 104 -5.04 0.34 -5.33
CA ILE A 104 -4.23 -0.62 -4.58
C ILE A 104 -4.92 -1.99 -4.63
N ALA A 105 -4.25 -2.96 -5.25
CA ALA A 105 -4.64 -4.35 -5.32
C ALA A 105 -3.91 -5.16 -4.24
N VAL A 106 -4.66 -5.69 -3.28
CA VAL A 106 -4.17 -6.43 -2.11
C VAL A 106 -4.44 -7.92 -2.33
N THR A 107 -3.45 -8.65 -2.86
CA THR A 107 -3.54 -10.11 -3.04
C THR A 107 -2.74 -10.92 -2.01
N GLN A 108 -1.89 -10.24 -1.25
CA GLN A 108 -1.23 -10.77 -0.06
C GLN A 108 -1.48 -9.84 1.12
N ASN A 109 -1.31 -10.38 2.33
CA ASN A 109 -1.45 -9.58 3.54
C ASN A 109 -0.58 -8.32 3.44
N THR A 110 -1.20 -7.16 3.60
CA THR A 110 -0.56 -5.87 3.34
C THR A 110 -0.93 -4.90 4.46
N THR A 111 0.06 -4.13 4.92
CA THR A 111 -0.14 -3.05 5.88
C THR A 111 0.12 -1.72 5.20
N ILE A 112 -0.84 -0.79 5.21
CA ILE A 112 -0.62 0.62 4.90
C ILE A 112 -0.31 1.34 6.22
N SER A 113 0.84 2.01 6.28
CA SER A 113 1.34 2.64 7.50
C SER A 113 2.08 3.96 7.22
N GLY A 114 2.75 4.49 8.24
CA GLY A 114 3.50 5.76 8.18
C GLY A 114 2.63 6.97 8.49
N LYS A 115 3.23 8.10 8.84
CA LYS A 115 2.50 9.34 9.20
C LYS A 115 2.00 10.14 7.99
N GLY A 116 2.16 9.60 6.78
CA GLY A 116 1.73 10.24 5.54
C GLY A 116 0.26 10.03 5.21
N LYS A 117 -0.14 10.66 4.11
CA LYS A 117 -1.47 10.55 3.51
C LYS A 117 -1.38 9.95 2.11
N ILE A 118 -2.39 9.18 1.74
CA ILE A 118 -2.65 8.81 0.35
C ILE A 118 -4.09 9.10 -0.02
N SER A 119 -4.29 9.69 -1.20
CA SER A 119 -5.60 9.88 -1.81
C SER A 119 -5.67 9.03 -3.08
N VAL A 120 -6.51 8.00 -3.08
CA VAL A 120 -6.68 7.05 -4.17
C VAL A 120 -8.06 7.28 -4.79
N LYS A 121 -8.08 7.62 -6.09
CA LYS A 121 -9.28 7.72 -6.89
C LYS A 121 -9.23 6.71 -8.02
N SER A 122 -10.28 5.91 -8.17
CA SER A 122 -10.37 4.83 -9.15
C SER A 122 -11.71 4.84 -9.89
N GLU A 123 -11.73 4.41 -11.16
CA GLU A 123 -12.99 4.09 -11.86
C GLU A 123 -13.55 2.70 -11.46
N ASN A 124 -12.76 1.92 -10.73
CA ASN A 124 -13.10 0.65 -10.09
C ASN A 124 -13.11 0.87 -8.55
N ALA A 125 -12.74 -0.13 -7.74
CA ALA A 125 -12.45 0.03 -6.33
C ALA A 125 -11.21 0.91 -6.14
N ALA A 126 -11.19 1.82 -5.16
CA ALA A 126 -9.93 2.52 -4.86
C ALA A 126 -8.92 1.56 -4.19
N ILE A 127 -9.39 0.72 -3.27
CA ILE A 127 -8.60 -0.37 -2.70
C ILE A 127 -9.41 -1.67 -2.81
N TYR A 128 -8.79 -2.71 -3.36
CA TYR A 128 -9.44 -3.99 -3.58
C TYR A 128 -8.66 -5.12 -2.89
N ILE A 129 -9.33 -5.85 -2.01
CA ILE A 129 -8.78 -6.98 -1.25
C ILE A 129 -9.27 -8.27 -1.93
N PHE A 130 -8.39 -8.98 -2.63
CA PHE A 130 -8.80 -10.14 -3.43
C PHE A 130 -7.74 -11.25 -3.49
N GLU A 131 -8.12 -12.40 -4.04
CA GLU A 131 -7.30 -13.62 -4.27
C GLU A 131 -7.13 -14.60 -3.09
N ASN A 132 -7.25 -15.91 -3.40
CA ASN A 132 -6.89 -17.08 -2.59
C ASN A 132 -7.16 -16.99 -1.08
N LYS A 133 -8.41 -16.68 -0.72
CA LYS A 133 -9.03 -16.69 0.63
C LYS A 133 -8.23 -16.04 1.78
N ASN A 134 -8.92 -15.41 2.72
CA ASN A 134 -8.36 -14.94 3.99
C ASN A 134 -7.28 -13.84 3.85
N LYS A 135 -7.50 -12.86 2.97
CA LYS A 135 -6.56 -11.73 2.79
C LYS A 135 -6.90 -10.59 3.73
N VAL A 136 -5.85 -10.07 4.36
CA VAL A 136 -5.97 -9.01 5.36
C VAL A 136 -5.27 -7.74 4.85
N LEU A 137 -6.04 -6.66 4.77
CA LEU A 137 -5.49 -5.32 4.69
C LEU A 137 -5.52 -4.70 6.09
N THR A 138 -4.36 -4.25 6.56
CA THR A 138 -4.26 -3.45 7.80
C THR A 138 -3.93 -2.01 7.46
N ILE A 139 -4.65 -1.05 8.02
CA ILE A 139 -4.36 0.39 7.91
C ILE A 139 -4.03 0.92 9.30
N SER A 140 -2.78 1.35 9.51
CA SER A 140 -2.27 1.71 10.83
C SER A 140 -1.18 2.79 10.84
N GLY A 141 -0.55 3.03 11.99
CA GLY A 141 0.68 3.84 12.10
C GLY A 141 0.49 5.35 11.92
N GLY A 142 -0.72 5.86 12.16
CA GLY A 142 -1.05 7.29 12.10
C GLY A 142 -1.33 7.79 10.68
N CYS A 143 -1.42 6.90 9.69
CA CYS A 143 -1.65 7.30 8.30
C CYS A 143 -3.06 7.84 8.07
N THR A 144 -3.22 8.54 6.94
CA THR A 144 -4.53 8.90 6.39
C THR A 144 -4.72 8.27 5.02
N VAL A 145 -5.79 7.50 4.84
CA VAL A 145 -6.19 6.91 3.56
C VAL A 145 -7.51 7.54 3.12
N VAL A 146 -7.53 8.16 1.94
CA VAL A 146 -8.74 8.62 1.27
C VAL A 146 -8.96 7.75 0.04
N ALA A 147 -10.06 7.01 -0.02
CA ALA A 147 -10.34 6.02 -1.05
C ALA A 147 -11.68 6.34 -1.74
N VAL A 148 -11.64 6.67 -3.02
CA VAL A 148 -12.82 7.06 -3.81
C VAL A 148 -12.91 6.22 -5.08
N GLY A 149 -14.01 5.51 -5.26
CA GLY A 149 -14.22 4.71 -6.47
C GLY A 149 -15.67 4.33 -6.73
N LYS A 150 -15.89 3.31 -7.57
CA LYS A 150 -17.16 2.57 -7.55
C LYS A 150 -17.37 1.94 -6.19
N TRP A 151 -16.30 1.33 -5.68
CA TRP A 151 -16.15 0.98 -4.28
C TRP A 151 -15.02 1.80 -3.67
N GLY A 152 -15.20 2.28 -2.44
CA GLY A 152 -14.11 2.94 -1.73
C GLY A 152 -13.04 1.90 -1.37
N ILE A 153 -13.41 0.97 -0.49
CA ILE A 153 -12.62 -0.21 -0.15
C ILE A 153 -13.53 -1.42 -0.27
N SER A 154 -13.14 -2.44 -1.03
CA SER A 154 -13.96 -3.65 -1.16
C SER A 154 -13.17 -4.95 -1.11
N GLY A 155 -13.85 -6.02 -0.70
CA GLY A 155 -13.44 -7.40 -0.94
C GLY A 155 -14.16 -7.98 -2.17
N ILE A 156 -14.11 -9.31 -2.38
CA ILE A 156 -14.68 -9.96 -3.58
C ILE A 156 -16.18 -10.17 -3.44
N ASN A 157 -16.62 -10.66 -2.27
CA ASN A 157 -18.02 -11.00 -2.00
C ASN A 157 -18.35 -11.13 -0.50
N GLY A 158 -17.43 -10.73 0.37
CA GLY A 158 -17.53 -10.86 1.82
C GLY A 158 -17.50 -12.29 2.37
N SER A 159 -17.38 -13.30 1.52
CA SER A 159 -17.39 -14.72 1.89
C SER A 159 -16.06 -15.41 1.63
N SER A 160 -15.06 -14.69 1.09
CA SER A 160 -13.75 -15.25 0.79
C SER A 160 -12.73 -14.95 1.90
N GLY A 161 -13.13 -14.35 3.02
CA GLY A 161 -12.24 -14.06 4.15
C GLY A 161 -11.48 -12.73 3.99
N GLU A 162 -12.01 -11.79 3.22
CA GLU A 162 -11.47 -10.45 3.03
C GLU A 162 -11.67 -9.66 4.33
N VAL A 163 -10.56 -9.23 4.94
CA VAL A 163 -10.60 -8.51 6.23
C VAL A 163 -9.94 -7.15 6.06
N LEU A 164 -10.65 -6.12 6.50
CA LEU A 164 -10.08 -4.79 6.73
C LEU A 164 -9.85 -4.60 8.23
N VAL A 165 -8.62 -4.31 8.62
CA VAL A 165 -8.25 -3.91 9.98
C VAL A 165 -7.88 -2.42 9.97
N VAL A 166 -8.47 -1.63 10.85
CA VAL A 166 -8.11 -0.21 11.05
C VAL A 166 -7.69 -0.01 12.50
N ASN A 167 -6.45 0.47 12.69
CA ASN A 167 -5.84 0.65 14.01
C ASN A 167 -4.95 1.89 14.04
N ASN A 168 -5.34 2.93 14.78
CA ASN A 168 -4.60 4.20 14.84
C ASN A 168 -4.36 4.80 13.43
N ALA A 169 -5.41 4.90 12.61
CA ALA A 169 -5.36 5.52 11.29
C ALA A 169 -6.70 6.17 10.94
N ILE A 170 -6.66 7.16 10.04
CA ILE A 170 -7.86 7.81 9.50
C ILE A 170 -8.16 7.21 8.14
N VAL A 171 -9.36 6.65 7.97
CA VAL A 171 -9.84 6.13 6.70
C VAL A 171 -11.08 6.90 6.27
N LYS A 172 -11.07 7.41 5.04
CA LYS A 172 -12.20 8.08 4.40
C LYS A 172 -12.51 7.34 3.11
N ALA A 173 -13.65 6.67 3.04
CA ALA A 173 -14.00 5.84 1.90
C ALA A 173 -15.33 6.31 1.31
N THR A 174 -15.39 6.45 -0.01
CA THR A 174 -16.61 6.81 -0.75
C THR A 174 -16.72 5.94 -1.99
N GLY A 175 -17.85 5.23 -2.12
CA GLY A 175 -18.12 4.36 -3.26
C GLY A 175 -19.51 4.58 -3.80
N SER A 176 -19.65 4.77 -5.13
CA SER A 176 -20.97 4.90 -5.76
C SER A 176 -21.81 3.62 -5.70
N LEU A 177 -21.17 2.47 -5.49
CA LEU A 177 -21.76 1.14 -5.35
C LEU A 177 -21.52 0.53 -3.97
N GLY A 178 -20.85 1.23 -3.05
CA GLY A 178 -20.51 0.75 -1.71
C GLY A 178 -19.23 1.38 -1.17
N SER A 179 -19.30 2.10 -0.06
CA SER A 179 -18.12 2.85 0.43
C SER A 179 -17.09 1.95 1.10
N ILE A 180 -17.53 1.02 1.93
CA ILE A 180 -16.74 -0.10 2.45
C ILE A 180 -17.64 -1.33 2.36
N ASP A 181 -17.30 -2.26 1.46
CA ASP A 181 -18.25 -3.26 0.93
C ASP A 181 -17.57 -4.61 0.67
N ASP A 182 -18.37 -5.67 0.50
CA ASP A 182 -17.90 -7.03 0.19
C ASP A 182 -16.79 -7.56 1.12
N LEU A 183 -16.80 -7.16 2.40
CA LEU A 183 -15.84 -7.63 3.39
C LEU A 183 -16.42 -8.77 4.24
N SER A 184 -15.61 -9.77 4.54
CA SER A 184 -15.98 -10.80 5.52
C SER A 184 -15.97 -10.24 6.94
N GLU A 185 -15.10 -9.28 7.19
CA GLU A 185 -14.92 -8.66 8.49
C GLU A 185 -14.30 -7.26 8.38
N LEU A 186 -14.86 -6.32 9.15
CA LEU A 186 -14.22 -5.06 9.49
C LEU A 186 -13.81 -5.11 10.96
N ARG A 187 -12.50 -5.03 11.23
CA ARG A 187 -11.95 -4.95 12.59
C ARG A 187 -11.52 -3.52 12.89
N LEU A 188 -12.17 -2.91 13.87
CA LEU A 188 -11.78 -1.62 14.41
C LEU A 188 -11.03 -1.88 15.72
N GLU A 189 -9.74 -1.59 15.75
CA GLU A 189 -8.88 -1.85 16.90
C GLU A 189 -8.52 -0.56 17.64
N GLY A 190 -8.11 -0.70 18.91
CA GLY A 190 -7.80 0.44 19.77
C GLY A 190 -9.01 1.34 19.98
N THR A 191 -8.87 2.63 19.63
CA THR A 191 -9.95 3.63 19.74
C THR A 191 -10.64 3.91 18.40
N ALA A 192 -10.34 3.13 17.36
CA ALA A 192 -10.91 3.32 16.04
C ALA A 192 -12.45 3.12 16.05
N LYS A 193 -13.17 4.02 15.39
CA LYS A 193 -14.63 3.97 15.25
C LYS A 193 -15.10 4.64 13.98
N ILE A 194 -16.22 4.17 13.44
CA ILE A 194 -16.94 4.87 12.37
C ILE A 194 -17.56 6.14 12.97
N THR A 195 -17.18 7.31 12.45
CA THR A 195 -17.70 8.61 12.88
C THR A 195 -18.64 9.24 11.86
N LYS A 196 -18.56 8.82 10.58
CA LYS A 196 -19.51 9.23 9.55
C LYS A 196 -19.90 8.06 8.63
N PRO A 197 -21.15 8.07 8.12
CA PRO A 197 -22.27 8.87 8.65
C PRO A 197 -22.63 8.41 10.07
N GLN A 198 -23.22 9.32 10.87
CA GLN A 198 -23.56 8.98 12.26
C GLN A 198 -24.57 7.83 12.30
N GLY A 199 -24.30 6.82 13.12
CA GLY A 199 -25.14 5.62 13.26
C GLY A 199 -24.86 4.54 12.21
N ALA A 200 -23.94 4.77 11.26
CA ALA A 200 -23.52 3.72 10.36
C ALA A 200 -22.69 2.67 11.09
N ALA A 201 -22.88 1.41 10.71
CA ALA A 201 -22.17 0.27 11.28
C ALA A 201 -21.92 -0.79 10.20
N PHE A 202 -20.88 -1.60 10.40
CA PHE A 202 -20.65 -2.76 9.57
C PHE A 202 -21.66 -3.87 9.90
N ASP A 203 -22.42 -4.31 8.90
CA ASP A 203 -23.34 -5.43 9.02
C ASP A 203 -22.68 -6.69 8.45
N LYS A 204 -22.30 -7.63 9.33
CA LYS A 204 -21.64 -8.87 8.94
C LYS A 204 -22.49 -9.78 8.06
N ASN A 205 -23.82 -9.69 8.12
CA ASN A 205 -24.70 -10.49 7.27
C ASN A 205 -24.88 -9.87 5.88
N LYS A 206 -24.59 -8.58 5.75
CA LYS A 206 -24.63 -7.84 4.47
C LYS A 206 -23.25 -7.55 3.90
N HIS A 207 -22.19 -7.84 4.65
CA HIS A 207 -20.79 -7.64 4.25
C HIS A 207 -20.40 -6.18 3.94
N THR A 208 -21.17 -5.22 4.45
CA THR A 208 -21.06 -3.81 4.06
C THR A 208 -21.40 -2.85 5.20
N ILE A 209 -21.09 -1.56 5.02
CA ILE A 209 -21.52 -0.51 5.95
C ILE A 209 -22.99 -0.14 5.67
N MET A 210 -23.82 -0.27 6.69
CA MET A 210 -25.25 -0.01 6.63
C MET A 210 -25.64 1.19 7.48
N LEU A 211 -26.60 1.97 7.01
CA LEU A 211 -27.29 3.02 7.76
C LEU A 211 -28.79 2.93 7.47
N ASN A 212 -29.61 2.79 8.52
CA ASN A 212 -31.08 2.71 8.41
C ASN A 212 -31.56 1.65 7.40
N GLY A 213 -30.90 0.48 7.39
CA GLY A 213 -31.24 -0.64 6.51
C GLY A 213 -30.82 -0.46 5.05
N LYS A 214 -30.05 0.58 4.72
CA LYS A 214 -29.49 0.81 3.38
C LYS A 214 -27.98 0.81 3.41
N GLU A 215 -27.38 0.35 2.33
CA GLU A 215 -25.95 0.42 2.10
C GLU A 215 -25.47 1.87 1.98
N VAL A 216 -24.30 2.17 2.56
CA VAL A 216 -23.73 3.51 2.60
C VAL A 216 -22.85 3.77 1.38
N THR A 217 -23.32 4.65 0.50
CA THR A 217 -22.58 5.18 -0.67
C THR A 217 -22.03 6.59 -0.46
N SER A 218 -22.35 7.23 0.67
CA SER A 218 -21.74 8.50 1.11
C SER A 218 -20.42 8.25 1.86
N GLU A 219 -19.64 9.31 2.10
CA GLU A 219 -18.35 9.20 2.79
C GLU A 219 -18.49 8.49 4.15
N VAL A 220 -17.85 7.32 4.25
CA VAL A 220 -17.59 6.63 5.51
C VAL A 220 -16.27 7.14 6.06
N VAL A 221 -16.30 7.65 7.30
CA VAL A 221 -15.11 8.09 8.00
C VAL A 221 -14.89 7.19 9.21
N ILE A 222 -13.71 6.58 9.27
CA ILE A 222 -13.19 5.90 10.44
C ILE A 222 -12.07 6.76 10.99
N GLU A 223 -12.20 7.15 12.25
CA GLU A 223 -11.22 7.93 13.00
C GLU A 223 -10.88 7.20 14.29
N TYR A 224 -9.78 7.59 14.90
CA TYR A 224 -9.35 7.11 16.20
C TYR A 224 -9.20 8.31 17.14
N ALA A 225 -9.35 8.06 18.44
CA ALA A 225 -9.09 9.06 19.45
C ALA A 225 -7.67 8.92 19.96
N LEU A 226 -6.90 10.01 19.87
CA LEU A 226 -5.64 10.13 20.58
C LEU A 226 -5.92 10.28 22.07
N GLU A 227 -5.33 9.41 22.89
CA GLU A 227 -5.17 9.73 24.30
C GLU A 227 -4.25 10.95 24.40
N VAL A 228 -4.77 12.05 24.96
CA VAL A 228 -3.98 13.25 25.27
C VAL A 228 -3.67 13.20 26.76
N TYR A 229 -2.40 12.94 27.08
CA TYR A 229 -1.95 12.94 28.46
C TYR A 229 -2.02 14.36 29.02
N LYS A 230 -2.28 14.49 30.32
CA LYS A 230 -2.19 15.77 31.05
C LYS A 230 -0.72 16.17 31.26
N LEU A 231 0.07 16.07 30.21
CA LEU A 231 1.49 16.33 30.15
C LEU A 231 1.77 17.14 28.88
N GLN A 232 2.59 18.17 29.01
CA GLN A 232 3.03 19.02 27.91
C GLN A 232 4.52 19.27 28.07
N ILE A 233 5.30 19.07 27.01
CA ILE A 233 6.73 19.41 26.97
C ILE A 233 6.89 20.60 26.04
N ALA A 234 7.40 21.72 26.58
CA ALA A 234 7.39 23.01 25.90
C ALA A 234 5.99 23.38 25.38
N THR A 235 5.80 23.46 24.06
CA THR A 235 4.52 23.76 23.41
C THR A 235 3.79 22.52 22.88
N VAL A 236 4.37 21.32 23.05
CA VAL A 236 3.86 20.07 22.51
C VAL A 236 3.09 19.30 23.58
N LYS A 237 1.79 19.09 23.34
CA LYS A 237 0.97 18.19 24.17
C LYS A 237 1.43 16.75 23.96
N VAL A 238 1.54 16.00 25.05
CA VAL A 238 1.89 14.59 24.96
C VAL A 238 0.64 13.78 24.65
N THR A 239 0.70 12.98 23.61
CA THR A 239 -0.36 12.08 23.16
C THR A 239 0.16 10.65 23.10
N SER A 240 -0.76 9.70 23.03
CA SER A 240 -0.45 8.28 22.76
C SER A 240 0.47 8.06 21.55
N GLU A 241 0.52 8.98 20.59
CA GLU A 241 1.40 8.89 19.41
C GLU A 241 2.82 9.42 19.61
N ASN A 242 3.02 10.42 20.46
CA ASN A 242 4.34 11.03 20.67
C ASN A 242 4.94 10.71 22.04
N ALA A 243 4.23 9.99 22.92
CA ALA A 243 4.68 9.69 24.27
C ALA A 243 6.05 9.00 24.35
N ALA A 244 6.41 8.22 23.33
CA ALA A 244 7.71 7.56 23.26
C ALA A 244 8.84 8.46 22.73
N ASN A 245 8.52 9.49 21.94
CA ASN A 245 9.49 10.40 21.36
C ASN A 245 8.84 11.75 21.02
N ILE A 246 9.12 12.75 21.83
CA ILE A 246 8.62 14.12 21.69
C ILE A 246 9.72 14.93 21.02
N THR A 247 9.49 15.31 19.76
CA THR A 247 10.40 16.14 18.95
C THR A 247 9.98 17.58 18.92
#